data_AF-A0A830I4X5-F1
#
_entry.id   AF-A0A830I4X5-F1
#
_cell.length_a   1.000
_cell.length_b   1.000
_cell.length_c   1.000
_cell.angle_alpha   90.00
_cell.angle_beta   90.00
_cell.angle_gamma   90.00
#
_symmetry.space_group_name_H-M   'P 1'
#
loop_
_entity.id
_entity.type
_entity.pdbx_description
1 polymer ?
#
loop_
_entity_poly.entity_id
_entity_poly.type
_entity_poly.pdbx_seq_one_letter_code
_entity_poly.pdbx_strand_id
1 'polypeptide(L)' 'MEEQLPTRHALAALDVVYEMSTVLDTGLSKSELAILMGLCENSVNPEALAAVVKELRREGAALAGASAEISR' A
#
# COMPACT_ATOMS: atom_id res chain seq x y z
N MET A 1 -25.40 -8.31 25.00
CA MET A 1 -24.67 -7.07 24.64
C MET A 1 -23.36 -7.54 24.05
N GLU A 2 -23.34 -7.73 22.72
CA GLU A 2 -22.13 -8.19 22.02
C GLU A 2 -21.13 -7.03 22.08
N GLU A 3 -20.16 -7.15 22.98
CA GLU A 3 -19.06 -6.21 23.11
C GLU A 3 -18.18 -6.37 21.86
N GLN A 4 -18.53 -5.58 20.85
CA GLN A 4 -17.90 -5.55 19.55
C GLN A 4 -16.49 -4.96 19.74
N LEU A 5 -15.53 -5.83 20.09
CA LEU A 5 -14.12 -5.49 20.28
C LEU A 5 -13.56 -4.90 18.96
N PRO A 6 -13.30 -3.59 18.88
CA PRO A 6 -12.93 -2.93 17.65
C PRO A 6 -11.42 -3.11 17.44
N THR A 7 -10.96 -4.33 17.13
CA THR A 7 -9.55 -4.52 16.69
C THR A 7 -9.26 -5.88 16.05
N ARG A 8 -10.02 -6.93 16.35
CA ARG A 8 -9.71 -8.27 15.80
C ARG A 8 -10.04 -8.41 14.31
N HIS A 9 -11.15 -7.82 13.87
CA HIS A 9 -11.60 -7.97 12.48
C HIS A 9 -10.75 -7.16 11.48
N ALA A 10 -10.36 -5.93 11.83
CA ALA A 10 -9.56 -5.07 10.95
C ALA A 10 -8.11 -5.60 10.77
N LEU A 11 -7.50 -6.11 11.85
CA LEU A 11 -6.18 -6.75 11.76
C LEU A 11 -6.23 -8.02 10.90
N ALA A 12 -7.29 -8.84 11.06
CA ALA A 12 -7.50 -10.01 10.23
C ALA A 12 -7.73 -9.67 8.75
N ALA A 13 -8.45 -8.57 8.46
CA ALA A 13 -8.67 -8.13 7.09
C ALA A 13 -7.36 -7.71 6.41
N LEU A 14 -6.51 -6.93 7.10
CA LEU A 14 -5.21 -6.52 6.56
C LEU A 14 -4.30 -7.72 6.30
N ASP A 15 -4.31 -8.72 7.17
CA ASP A 15 -3.52 -9.94 6.99
C ASP A 15 -3.92 -10.72 5.73
N VAL A 16 -5.23 -10.93 5.53
CA VAL A 16 -5.76 -11.61 4.34
C VAL A 16 -5.43 -10.83 3.06
N VAL A 17 -5.62 -9.50 3.06
CA VAL A 17 -5.32 -8.68 1.88
C VAL A 17 -3.82 -8.65 1.60
N TYR A 18 -2.97 -8.70 2.64
CA TYR A 18 -1.52 -8.78 2.47
C TYR A 18 -1.08 -10.12 1.86
N GLU A 19 -1.70 -11.23 2.25
CA GLU A 19 -1.49 -12.54 1.60
C GLU A 19 -1.90 -12.50 0.14
N MET A 20 -3.08 -11.93 -0.18
CA MET A 20 -3.54 -11.75 -1.56
C MET A 20 -2.56 -10.90 -2.38
N SER A 21 -2.09 -9.78 -1.80
CA SER A 21 -1.10 -8.89 -2.40
C SER A 21 0.22 -9.60 -2.72
N THR A 22 0.64 -10.51 -1.83
CA THR A 22 1.85 -11.31 -2.00
C THR A 22 1.68 -12.34 -3.13
N VAL A 23 0.53 -13.02 -3.20
CA VAL A 23 0.22 -13.98 -4.27
C VAL A 23 0.16 -13.29 -5.65
N LEU A 24 -0.34 -12.05 -5.69
CA LEU A 24 -0.43 -11.24 -6.90
C LEU A 24 0.87 -10.49 -7.25
N ASP A 25 1.92 -10.67 -6.45
CA ASP A 25 3.24 -10.05 -6.62
C ASP A 25 3.16 -8.52 -6.81
N THR A 26 2.33 -7.84 -6.01
CA THR A 26 2.12 -6.38 -6.18
C THR A 26 3.31 -5.54 -5.69
N GLY A 27 4.23 -6.13 -4.91
CA GLY A 27 5.37 -5.44 -4.33
C GLY A 27 5.01 -4.40 -3.24
N LEU A 28 3.80 -4.50 -2.66
CA LEU A 28 3.34 -3.65 -1.56
C LEU A 28 3.71 -4.27 -0.21
N SER A 29 4.36 -3.47 0.65
CA SER A 29 4.57 -3.82 2.05
C SER A 29 3.27 -3.70 2.85
N LYS A 30 3.22 -4.37 4.00
CA LYS A 30 2.04 -4.36 4.89
C LYS A 30 1.65 -2.95 5.33
N SER A 31 2.64 -2.09 5.59
CA SER A 31 2.40 -0.69 5.97
C SER A 31 1.84 0.15 4.80
N GLU A 32 2.36 -0.04 3.58
CA GLU A 32 1.83 0.64 2.39
C GLU A 32 0.38 0.21 2.12
N LEU A 33 0.11 -1.09 2.22
CA LEU A 33 -1.22 -1.65 2.02
C LEU A 33 -2.24 -1.10 3.03
N ALA A 34 -1.84 -0.96 4.30
CA ALA A 34 -2.70 -0.35 5.34
C ALA A 34 -3.07 1.10 4.99
N ILE A 35 -2.12 1.89 4.47
CA ILE A 35 -2.37 3.26 4.03
C ILE A 35 -3.35 3.27 2.84
N LEU A 36 -3.10 2.45 1.83
CA LEU A 36 -3.95 2.38 0.64
C LEU A 36 -5.38 1.94 0.99
N MET A 37 -5.53 0.99 1.90
CA MET A 37 -6.82 0.54 2.39
C MET A 37 -7.56 1.66 3.13
N GLY A 38 -6.86 2.42 3.99
CA GLY A 38 -7.43 3.60 4.63
C GLY A 38 -7.85 4.70 3.64
N LEU A 39 -7.11 4.90 2.55
CA LEU A 39 -7.52 5.82 1.48
C LEU A 39 -8.79 5.32 0.76
N CYS A 40 -8.87 4.04 0.45
CA CYS A 40 -10.08 3.44 -0.15
C CYS A 40 -11.30 3.54 0.79
N GLU A 41 -11.11 3.37 2.10
CA GLU A 41 -12.16 3.60 3.11
C GLU A 41 -12.66 5.05 3.12
N ASN A 42 -11.81 6.01 2.74
CA ASN A 42 -12.17 7.41 2.54
C ASN A 42 -12.76 7.71 1.14
N SER A 43 -13.29 6.69 0.45
CA SER A 43 -13.92 6.81 -0.88
C SER A 43 -12.98 7.29 -2.00
N VAL A 44 -11.67 7.10 -1.84
CA VAL A 44 -10.71 7.32 -2.93
C VAL A 44 -10.89 6.22 -3.99
N ASN A 45 -10.87 6.60 -5.26
CA ASN A 45 -10.93 5.65 -6.37
C ASN A 45 -9.65 4.77 -6.40
N PRO A 46 -9.77 3.42 -6.36
CA PRO A 46 -8.62 2.54 -6.28
C PRO A 46 -7.80 2.48 -7.58
N GLU A 47 -8.43 2.64 -8.75
CA GLU A 47 -7.73 2.68 -10.03
C GLU A 47 -6.83 3.92 -10.15
N ALA A 48 -7.34 5.09 -9.77
CA ALA A 48 -6.60 6.34 -9.73
C ALA A 48 -5.47 6.26 -8.69
N LEU A 49 -5.75 5.70 -7.51
CA LEU A 49 -4.74 5.50 -6.48
C LEU A 49 -3.61 4.59 -6.96
N ALA A 50 -3.92 3.50 -7.68
CA ALA A 50 -2.92 2.63 -8.26
C ALA A 50 -2.04 3.35 -9.30
N ALA A 51 -2.61 4.25 -10.11
CA ALA A 51 -1.84 5.08 -11.04
C ALA A 51 -0.86 6.01 -10.31
N VAL A 52 -1.31 6.66 -9.23
CA VAL A 52 -0.46 7.52 -8.40
C VAL A 52 0.67 6.74 -7.75
N VAL A 53 0.40 5.56 -7.17
CA VAL A 53 1.45 4.72 -6.56
C VAL A 53 2.51 4.30 -7.58
N LYS A 54 2.10 3.94 -8.80
CA LYS A 54 3.03 3.60 -9.88
C LYS A 54 3.90 4.78 -10.27
N GLU A 55 3.32 5.97 -10.35
CA GLU A 55 4.06 7.20 -10.67
C GLU A 55 5.09 7.52 -9.58
N LEU A 56 4.68 7.52 -8.31
CA LEU A 56 5.57 7.79 -7.17
C LEU A 56 6.75 6.81 -7.12
N ARG A 57 6.52 5.51 -7.40
CA ARG A 57 7.59 4.50 -7.46
C ARG A 57 8.56 4.76 -8.61
N ARG A 58 8.05 5.18 -9.77
CA ARG A 58 8.87 5.55 -10.94
C ARG A 58 9.75 6.76 -10.64
N GLU A 59 9.17 7.83 -10.09
CA GLU A 59 9.90 9.05 -9.73
C GLU A 59 10.93 8.78 -8.63
N GLY A 60 10.56 8.00 -7.61
CA GLY A 60 11.48 7.61 -6.53
C GLY A 60 12.69 6.83 -7.05
N ALA A 61 12.48 5.90 -7.99
CA ALA A 61 13.57 5.17 -8.63
C ALA A 61 14.48 6.09 -9.47
N ALA A 62 13.90 7.04 -10.20
CA ALA A 62 14.66 8.02 -10.99
C ALA A 62 15.53 8.92 -10.10
N LEU A 63 14.99 9.40 -8.97
CA LEU A 63 15.71 10.21 -7.99
C LEU A 63 16.86 9.44 -7.30
N ALA A 64 16.61 8.18 -6.94
CA ALA A 64 17.63 7.31 -6.37
C ALA A 64 18.77 7.04 -7.38
N GLY A 65 18.43 6.81 -8.66
CA GLY A 65 19.39 6.66 -9.74
C GLY A 65 20.24 7.92 -9.94
N ALA A 66 19.60 9.09 -10.02
CA ALA A 66 20.29 10.37 -10.18
C ALA A 66 21.25 10.68 -9.02
N SER A 67 20.85 10.33 -7.79
CA SER A 67 21.71 10.49 -6.61
C SER A 67 22.93 9.56 -6.65
N ALA A 68 22.78 8.36 -7.18
CA ALA A 68 23.87 7.41 -7.34
C ALA A 68 24.87 7.82 -8.43
N GLU A 69 24.41 8.49 -9.51
CA GLU A 69 25.28 9.02 -10.56
C GLU A 69 26.14 10.20 -10.08
N ILE A 70 25.64 11.05 -9.19
CA ILE A 70 26.40 12.18 -8.63
C ILE A 70 27.56 11.71 -7.74
N SER A 71 27.44 10.51 -7.14
CA SER A 71 28.44 9.98 -6.20
C SER A 71 29.53 9.13 -6.87
N ARG A 72 29.45 8.89 -8.19
CA ARG A 72 30.47 8.20 -8.99
C ARG A 72 31.39 9.18 -9.71
#